data_AF-A0A948SW17-F1
#
_entry.id   AF-A0A948SW17-F1
#
_cell.length_a   1.000
_cell.length_b   1.000
_cell.length_c   1.000
_cell.angle_alpha   90.00
_cell.angle_beta   90.00
_cell.angle_gamma   90.00
#
_symmetry.space_group_name_H-M   'P 1'
#
loop_
_entity.id
_entity.type
_entity.pdbx_description
1 polymer ?
#
loop_
_entity_poly.entity_id
_entity_poly.type
_entity_poly.pdbx_seq_one_letter_code
_entity_poly.pdbx_strand_id
1 'polypeptide(L)'
;MENVSRTAGLSRRRFLARGLGAGAATFFAPQILAACGGGSSGGAADLAGINLVKRFPGDILVPGRLRLPFSLADSSGVLTADSTTAIPETLSFLITDIDGNGIGYDDPFVVESHTTDLPQPYWPLELTVDAPGIYVVSLVGSDQPGASIQVVDRKDVMVPLVGDPLPPVDTPTTADARDVDPICTREPACPLHDVSLRDALTMGKPVAYLLGTPAYCQTGTCSPALDAILQVREKVGDAVTFI
;
A
#
# COMPACT_ATOMS: atom_id res chain seq x y z
N MET A 1 20.83 -13.45 57.60
CA MET A 1 20.57 -12.02 57.85
C MET A 1 19.71 -11.53 56.70
N GLU A 2 18.45 -11.96 56.56
CA GLU A 2 17.24 -11.63 57.34
C GLU A 2 16.75 -10.17 57.20
N ASN A 3 15.43 -10.07 56.95
CA ASN A 3 14.51 -8.92 56.78
C ASN A 3 14.42 -8.26 55.39
N VAL A 4 13.31 -8.27 54.62
CA VAL A 4 11.83 -8.23 54.83
C VAL A 4 11.27 -6.84 55.19
N SER A 5 10.17 -6.50 54.50
CA SER A 5 9.21 -5.37 54.65
C SER A 5 9.61 -4.04 53.99
N ARG A 6 8.73 -3.29 53.29
CA ARG A 6 7.26 -3.29 53.20
C ARG A 6 6.80 -2.47 51.99
N THR A 7 5.61 -2.79 51.52
CA THR A 7 4.79 -2.14 50.49
C THR A 7 4.11 -0.84 50.96
N ALA A 8 3.62 -0.09 49.96
CA ALA A 8 2.36 0.68 49.90
C ALA A 8 2.42 2.22 50.03
N GLY A 9 1.69 2.89 49.12
CA GLY A 9 1.27 4.27 49.31
C GLY A 9 0.78 5.05 48.08
N LEU A 10 -0.21 4.56 47.32
CA LEU A 10 -0.99 5.41 46.39
C LEU A 10 -1.81 6.43 47.20
N SER A 11 -1.60 7.73 46.97
CA SER A 11 -2.35 8.81 47.62
C SER A 11 -3.44 9.36 46.70
N ARG A 12 -4.70 9.04 47.03
CA ARG A 12 -5.91 9.72 46.54
C ARG A 12 -6.37 10.71 47.60
N ARG A 13 -6.57 11.98 47.22
CA ARG A 13 -7.58 12.96 47.72
C ARG A 13 -7.07 14.40 47.59
N ARG A 14 -7.75 15.24 46.81
CA ARG A 14 -8.24 16.56 47.26
C ARG A 14 -9.57 16.88 46.57
N PHE A 15 -10.64 16.66 47.33
CA PHE A 15 -11.97 17.23 47.16
C PHE A 15 -12.06 18.51 48.04
N LEU A 16 -13.08 19.33 47.77
CA LEU A 16 -13.54 20.57 48.42
C LEU A 16 -12.91 21.86 47.83
N ALA A 17 -13.63 22.94 47.54
CA ALA A 17 -14.90 23.39 48.10
C ALA A 17 -15.60 24.52 47.28
N ARG A 18 -16.93 24.50 47.35
CA ARG A 18 -17.88 25.62 47.62
C ARG A 18 -18.16 26.74 46.60
N GLY A 19 -19.45 26.89 46.33
CA GLY A 19 -20.12 28.16 45.95
C GLY A 19 -21.63 27.98 45.74
N LEU A 20 -22.43 28.06 46.81
CA LEU A 20 -23.89 28.19 46.77
C LEU A 20 -24.27 29.67 46.57
N GLY A 21 -25.21 29.96 45.67
CA GLY A 21 -25.87 31.26 45.55
C GLY A 21 -27.16 31.13 44.73
N ALA A 22 -28.30 31.26 45.40
CA ALA A 22 -29.65 31.22 44.82
C ALA A 22 -30.10 32.61 44.33
N GLY A 23 -30.88 32.69 43.25
CA GLY A 23 -31.65 33.89 42.92
C GLY A 23 -32.15 34.01 41.47
N ALA A 24 -33.46 33.75 41.29
CA ALA A 24 -34.41 34.38 40.35
C ALA A 24 -34.18 34.40 38.82
N ALA A 25 -34.99 33.59 38.14
CA ALA A 25 -35.69 33.75 36.86
C ALA A 25 -35.31 34.88 35.87
N THR A 26 -34.89 34.49 34.66
CA THR A 26 -35.44 35.00 33.38
C THR A 26 -35.30 33.92 32.31
N PHE A 27 -36.40 33.63 31.63
CA PHE A 27 -36.50 32.73 30.49
C PHE A 27 -35.68 33.27 29.31
N PHE A 28 -34.65 32.53 28.90
CA PHE A 28 -34.13 32.55 27.52
C PHE A 28 -33.79 31.12 27.14
N ALA A 29 -34.64 30.52 26.31
CA ALA A 29 -34.37 29.23 25.70
C ALA A 29 -33.23 29.39 24.69
N PRO A 30 -32.09 28.71 24.84
CA PRO A 30 -31.21 28.48 23.71
C PRO A 30 -31.88 27.40 22.85
N GLN A 31 -32.28 27.78 21.65
CA GLN A 31 -32.61 26.87 20.57
C GLN A 31 -31.38 25.97 20.34
N ILE A 32 -31.40 24.76 20.90
CA ILE A 32 -30.47 23.72 20.47
C ILE A 32 -30.96 23.32 19.09
N LEU A 33 -30.39 23.93 18.05
CA LEU A 33 -30.45 23.36 16.71
C LEU A 33 -29.79 21.99 16.81
N ALA A 34 -30.61 20.95 16.86
CA ALA A 34 -30.22 19.61 16.47
C ALA A 34 -29.82 19.70 15.00
N ALA A 35 -28.53 19.95 14.76
CA ALA A 35 -27.92 19.65 13.47
C ALA A 35 -28.02 18.13 13.32
N CYS A 36 -29.02 17.68 12.56
CA CYS A 36 -28.96 16.41 11.86
C CYS A 36 -27.82 16.54 10.83
N GLY A 37 -26.58 16.50 11.32
CA GLY A 37 -25.45 16.09 10.51
C GLY A 37 -25.69 14.63 10.21
N GLY A 38 -26.26 14.35 9.04
CA GLY A 38 -26.18 13.06 8.39
C GLY A 38 -24.71 12.79 8.08
N GLY A 39 -23.94 12.45 9.11
CA GLY A 39 -22.76 11.66 8.92
C GLY A 39 -23.27 10.32 8.42
N SER A 40 -23.10 10.05 7.13
CA SER A 40 -23.01 8.68 6.67
C SER A 40 -21.87 8.06 7.47
N SER A 41 -22.20 7.46 8.62
CA SER A 41 -21.39 6.41 9.18
C SER A 41 -21.40 5.33 8.11
N GLY A 42 -20.40 5.36 7.24
CA GLY A 42 -20.11 4.24 6.35
C GLY A 42 -20.14 3.02 7.24
N GLY A 43 -21.17 2.17 7.07
CA GLY A 43 -21.30 0.97 7.86
C GLY A 43 -19.99 0.23 7.73
N ALA A 44 -19.36 -0.13 8.85
CA ALA A 44 -18.16 -0.96 8.83
C ALA A 44 -18.48 -2.16 7.93
N ALA A 45 -17.70 -2.32 6.85
CA ALA A 45 -17.91 -3.42 5.94
C ALA A 45 -17.84 -4.74 6.71
N ASP A 46 -18.75 -5.67 6.42
CA ASP A 46 -18.65 -7.01 6.98
C ASP A 46 -17.44 -7.71 6.35
N LEU A 47 -16.37 -7.86 7.14
CA LEU A 47 -15.11 -8.48 6.71
C LEU A 47 -15.02 -9.95 7.11
N ALA A 48 -16.11 -10.57 7.57
CA ALA A 48 -16.14 -11.99 7.88
C ALA A 48 -15.80 -12.82 6.65
N GLY A 49 -14.83 -13.73 6.77
CA GLY A 49 -14.39 -14.58 5.66
C GLY A 49 -13.54 -13.88 4.59
N ILE A 50 -13.24 -12.59 4.74
CA ILE A 50 -12.42 -11.83 3.79
C ILE A 50 -10.93 -12.03 4.07
N ASN A 51 -10.20 -12.49 3.05
CA ASN A 51 -8.78 -12.76 3.09
C ASN A 51 -7.97 -11.68 2.35
N LEU A 52 -6.74 -11.44 2.82
CA LEU A 52 -5.78 -10.57 2.16
C LEU A 52 -5.04 -11.28 1.02
N VAL A 53 -5.01 -10.63 -0.14
CA VAL A 53 -4.25 -11.07 -1.32
C VAL A 53 -3.09 -10.12 -1.54
N LYS A 54 -1.85 -10.62 -1.36
CA LYS A 54 -0.63 -9.84 -1.59
C LYS A 54 -0.47 -9.51 -3.07
N ARG A 55 -0.20 -8.24 -3.40
CA ARG A 55 0.12 -7.78 -4.77
C ARG A 55 1.56 -7.29 -4.89
N PHE A 56 2.45 -7.92 -4.14
CA PHE A 56 3.88 -7.63 -4.08
C PHE A 56 4.69 -8.93 -3.93
N PRO A 57 5.96 -8.96 -4.39
CA PRO A 57 6.85 -10.09 -4.18
C PRO A 57 7.20 -10.28 -2.70
N GLY A 58 7.28 -11.53 -2.25
CA GLY A 58 7.45 -11.88 -0.84
C GLY A 58 8.90 -11.96 -0.33
N ASP A 59 9.89 -11.83 -1.22
CA ASP A 59 11.29 -12.20 -1.00
C ASP A 59 12.29 -11.07 -1.25
N ILE A 60 11.81 -9.87 -1.62
CA ILE A 60 12.67 -8.70 -1.89
C ILE A 60 12.39 -7.51 -0.96
N LEU A 61 11.55 -7.68 0.06
CA LEU A 61 11.29 -6.63 1.03
C LEU A 61 12.49 -6.49 1.96
N VAL A 62 12.97 -5.27 2.16
CA VAL A 62 14.10 -4.94 3.03
C VAL A 62 13.70 -3.86 4.03
N PRO A 63 14.41 -3.69 5.15
CA PRO A 63 14.12 -2.61 6.10
C PRO A 63 14.07 -1.23 5.43
N GLY A 64 13.17 -0.39 5.92
CA GLY A 64 12.84 0.91 5.36
C GLY A 64 11.36 1.01 5.01
N ARG A 65 11.06 1.91 4.07
CA ARG A 65 9.69 2.19 3.63
C ARG A 65 9.17 1.07 2.71
N LEU A 66 8.17 0.35 3.17
CA LEU A 66 7.49 -0.73 2.44
C LEU A 66 6.21 -0.21 1.77
N ARG A 67 5.94 -0.72 0.56
CA ARG A 67 4.68 -0.54 -0.17
C ARG A 67 4.03 -1.90 -0.35
N LEU A 68 2.94 -2.13 0.36
CA LEU A 68 2.28 -3.42 0.47
C LEU A 68 0.85 -3.30 -0.09
N PRO A 69 0.67 -3.26 -1.42
CA PRO A 69 -0.67 -3.29 -2.00
C PRO A 69 -1.34 -4.64 -1.71
N PHE A 70 -2.52 -4.58 -1.10
CA PHE A 70 -3.37 -5.73 -0.87
C PHE A 70 -4.65 -5.64 -1.70
N SER A 71 -5.09 -6.76 -2.26
CA SER A 71 -6.49 -6.93 -2.69
C SER A 71 -7.21 -7.84 -1.69
N LEU A 72 -8.51 -8.02 -1.89
CA LEU A 72 -9.34 -8.89 -1.05
C LEU A 72 -9.77 -10.13 -1.83
N ALA A 73 -10.04 -11.21 -1.09
CA ALA A 73 -10.68 -12.41 -1.62
C ALA A 73 -11.69 -12.97 -0.62
N ASP A 74 -12.75 -13.59 -1.13
CA ASP A 74 -13.70 -14.38 -0.35
C ASP A 74 -13.69 -15.84 -0.83
N SER A 75 -14.72 -16.62 -0.45
CA SER A 75 -14.86 -18.02 -0.84
C SER A 75 -15.07 -18.25 -2.34
N SER A 76 -15.48 -17.22 -3.09
CA SER A 76 -15.64 -17.25 -4.54
C SER A 76 -14.36 -16.89 -5.30
N GLY A 77 -13.39 -16.28 -4.61
CA GLY A 77 -12.10 -15.90 -5.17
C GLY A 77 -11.75 -14.44 -4.91
N VAL A 78 -10.83 -13.91 -5.70
CA VAL A 78 -10.38 -12.52 -5.60
C VAL A 78 -11.52 -11.58 -5.97
N LEU A 79 -11.76 -10.58 -5.12
CA LEU A 79 -12.77 -9.55 -5.38
C LEU A 79 -12.35 -8.67 -6.56
N THR A 80 -13.32 -8.43 -7.44
CA THR A 80 -13.23 -7.58 -8.63
C THR A 80 -14.28 -6.48 -8.55
N ALA A 81 -14.21 -5.49 -9.44
CA ALA A 81 -15.22 -4.43 -9.54
C ALA A 81 -16.65 -4.97 -9.75
N ASP A 82 -16.79 -6.16 -10.32
CA ASP A 82 -18.08 -6.81 -10.62
C ASP A 82 -18.54 -7.80 -9.52
N SER A 83 -17.79 -7.92 -8.43
CA SER A 83 -18.13 -8.84 -7.34
C SER A 83 -19.39 -8.37 -6.59
N THR A 84 -20.19 -9.33 -6.10
CA THR A 84 -21.38 -9.03 -5.30
C THR A 84 -21.05 -8.58 -3.88
N THR A 85 -19.87 -8.97 -3.39
CA THR A 85 -19.33 -8.55 -2.10
C THR A 85 -18.96 -7.07 -2.17
N ALA A 86 -19.50 -6.26 -1.25
CA ALA A 86 -19.25 -4.83 -1.23
C ALA A 86 -17.75 -4.52 -1.06
N ILE A 87 -17.22 -3.64 -1.91
CA ILE A 87 -15.83 -3.18 -1.85
C ILE A 87 -15.76 -2.00 -0.87
N PRO A 88 -14.99 -2.09 0.21
CA PRO A 88 -14.84 -0.97 1.14
C PRO A 88 -14.09 0.22 0.50
N GLU A 89 -14.49 1.45 0.82
CA GLU A 89 -13.70 2.63 0.44
C GLU A 89 -12.40 2.70 1.25
N THR A 90 -12.43 2.26 2.50
CA THR A 90 -11.28 2.25 3.40
C THR A 90 -11.14 0.92 4.13
N LEU A 91 -9.91 0.55 4.46
CA LEU A 91 -9.58 -0.58 5.32
C LEU A 91 -8.63 -0.13 6.43
N SER A 92 -8.74 -0.75 7.59
CA SER A 92 -7.83 -0.54 8.72
C SER A 92 -6.92 -1.75 8.88
N PHE A 93 -5.60 -1.53 8.84
CA PHE A 93 -4.59 -2.56 8.96
C PHE A 93 -3.84 -2.45 10.28
N LEU A 94 -3.50 -3.60 10.85
CA LEU A 94 -2.55 -3.72 11.96
C LEU A 94 -1.33 -4.50 11.49
N ILE A 95 -0.17 -4.18 12.06
CA ILE A 95 1.06 -4.93 11.82
C ILE A 95 1.70 -5.33 13.15
N THR A 96 2.09 -6.61 13.22
CA THR A 96 2.81 -7.18 14.36
C THR A 96 4.05 -7.92 13.87
N ASP A 97 4.97 -8.24 14.78
CA ASP A 97 5.95 -9.29 14.56
C ASP A 97 5.26 -10.68 14.51
N ILE A 98 6.06 -11.72 14.28
CA ILE A 98 5.60 -13.12 14.21
C ILE A 98 5.07 -13.65 15.55
N ASP A 99 5.47 -13.06 16.67
CA ASP A 99 5.04 -13.42 18.02
C ASP A 99 3.77 -12.64 18.45
N GLY A 100 3.29 -11.73 17.61
CA GLY A 100 2.09 -10.92 17.84
C GLY A 100 2.33 -9.61 18.58
N ASN A 101 3.59 -9.20 18.78
CA ASN A 101 3.89 -7.91 19.41
C ASN A 101 3.80 -6.77 18.38
N GLY A 102 3.29 -5.62 18.81
CA GLY A 102 3.30 -4.41 18.00
C GLY A 102 4.72 -3.91 17.74
N ILE A 103 4.96 -3.36 16.55
CA ILE A 103 6.30 -2.96 16.09
C ILE A 103 6.51 -1.44 16.12
N GLY A 104 5.92 -0.76 17.10
CA GLY A 104 6.03 0.70 17.28
C GLY A 104 4.92 1.52 16.62
N TYR A 105 3.79 0.89 16.27
CA TYR A 105 2.57 1.55 15.83
C TYR A 105 1.45 1.32 16.85
N ASP A 106 0.93 2.41 17.42
CA ASP A 106 -0.14 2.36 18.43
C ASP A 106 -1.55 2.31 17.80
N ASP A 107 -1.70 2.90 16.61
CA ASP A 107 -2.97 3.00 15.89
C ASP A 107 -2.96 2.16 14.60
N PRO A 108 -4.13 1.62 14.17
CA PRO A 108 -4.26 1.00 12.85
C PRO A 108 -4.00 1.98 11.70
N PHE A 109 -3.47 1.46 10.59
CA PHE A 109 -3.33 2.18 9.33
C PHE A 109 -4.66 2.20 8.59
N VAL A 110 -5.29 3.36 8.48
CA VAL A 110 -6.47 3.56 7.62
C VAL A 110 -5.99 3.86 6.20
N VAL A 111 -6.34 2.99 5.26
CA VAL A 111 -5.88 3.04 3.86
C VAL A 111 -7.10 3.12 2.94
N GLU A 112 -7.08 4.05 2.00
CA GLU A 112 -8.11 4.20 0.96
C GLU A 112 -7.92 3.18 -0.17
N SER A 113 -9.02 2.73 -0.76
CA SER A 113 -8.99 1.84 -1.91
C SER A 113 -8.67 2.60 -3.20
N HIS A 114 -7.95 1.93 -4.09
CA HIS A 114 -7.76 2.32 -5.47
C HIS A 114 -8.65 1.44 -6.35
N THR A 115 -9.66 2.04 -6.97
CA THR A 115 -10.71 1.33 -7.72
C THR A 115 -10.91 1.87 -9.14
N THR A 116 -10.47 3.10 -9.43
CA THR A 116 -10.70 3.77 -10.71
C THR A 116 -9.98 3.07 -11.86
N ASP A 117 -10.72 2.70 -12.90
CA ASP A 117 -10.24 2.05 -14.13
C ASP A 117 -9.40 0.77 -13.88
N LEU A 118 -9.70 0.05 -12.80
CA LEU A 118 -9.00 -1.16 -12.40
C LEU A 118 -9.97 -2.34 -12.31
N PRO A 119 -9.65 -3.51 -12.93
CA PRO A 119 -10.48 -4.71 -12.81
C PRO A 119 -10.48 -5.28 -11.38
N GLN A 120 -9.42 -5.06 -10.61
CA GLN A 120 -9.33 -5.45 -9.20
C GLN A 120 -8.96 -4.26 -8.32
N PRO A 121 -9.78 -3.94 -7.30
CA PRO A 121 -9.42 -2.99 -6.26
C PRO A 121 -8.16 -3.40 -5.49
N TYR A 122 -7.43 -2.41 -4.99
CA TYR A 122 -6.36 -2.64 -4.01
C TYR A 122 -6.23 -1.50 -2.99
N TRP A 123 -5.59 -1.80 -1.86
CA TRP A 123 -5.29 -0.86 -0.77
C TRP A 123 -3.77 -0.78 -0.62
N PRO A 124 -3.14 0.35 -0.99
CA PRO A 124 -1.68 0.51 -0.95
C PRO A 124 -1.20 0.84 0.46
N LEU A 125 -1.10 -0.17 1.34
CA LEU A 125 -0.55 0.03 2.68
C LEU A 125 0.93 0.45 2.57
N GLU A 126 1.26 1.65 3.06
CA GLU A 126 2.64 2.12 3.19
C GLU A 126 3.03 2.19 4.68
N LEU A 127 4.15 1.59 5.04
CA LEU A 127 4.68 1.60 6.41
C LEU A 127 6.20 1.50 6.42
N THR A 128 6.83 1.69 7.58
CA THR A 128 8.27 1.54 7.75
C THR A 128 8.56 0.36 8.68
N VAL A 129 9.53 -0.48 8.31
CA VAL A 129 10.03 -1.56 9.16
C VAL A 129 11.52 -1.37 9.37
N ASP A 130 11.97 -1.37 10.62
CA ASP A 130 13.36 -1.02 10.95
C ASP A 130 14.33 -2.22 10.90
N ALA A 131 13.82 -3.45 10.94
CA ALA A 131 14.65 -4.65 11.03
C ALA A 131 14.17 -5.79 10.12
N PRO A 132 15.08 -6.67 9.65
CA PRO A 132 14.70 -7.92 9.03
C PRO A 132 13.89 -8.78 10.01
N GLY A 133 12.94 -9.55 9.49
CA GLY A 133 12.05 -10.37 10.30
C GLY A 133 10.82 -10.83 9.54
N ILE A 134 10.03 -11.66 10.21
CA ILE A 134 8.70 -12.04 9.74
C ILE A 134 7.69 -11.19 10.49
N TYR A 135 6.80 -10.55 9.74
CA TYR A 135 5.74 -9.70 10.26
C TYR A 135 4.39 -10.22 9.78
N VAL A 136 3.32 -9.86 10.47
CA VAL A 136 1.95 -10.22 10.11
C VAL A 136 1.13 -8.95 9.93
N VAL A 137 0.56 -8.78 8.74
CA VAL A 137 -0.38 -7.69 8.43
C VAL A 137 -1.80 -8.23 8.55
N SER A 138 -2.60 -7.67 9.44
CA SER A 138 -3.97 -8.13 9.72
C SER A 138 -4.99 -7.04 9.40
N LEU A 139 -6.21 -7.45 9.02
CA LEU A 139 -7.34 -6.54 8.85
C LEU A 139 -8.09 -6.39 10.17
N VAL A 140 -8.31 -5.15 10.60
CA VAL A 140 -9.16 -4.87 11.77
C VAL A 140 -10.59 -5.27 11.44
N GLY A 141 -11.19 -6.09 12.31
CA GLY A 141 -12.57 -6.57 12.15
C GLY A 141 -12.73 -7.80 11.27
N SER A 142 -11.65 -8.35 10.71
CA SER A 142 -11.66 -9.67 10.05
C SER A 142 -11.41 -10.77 11.08
N ASP A 143 -12.02 -11.94 10.84
CA ASP A 143 -11.77 -13.19 11.57
C ASP A 143 -10.71 -14.07 10.88
N GLN A 144 -10.21 -13.65 9.73
CA GLN A 144 -9.22 -14.39 8.96
C GLN A 144 -7.79 -14.13 9.44
N PRO A 145 -6.87 -15.10 9.29
CA PRO A 145 -5.46 -14.89 9.56
C PRO A 145 -4.87 -13.74 8.74
N GLY A 146 -3.98 -12.96 9.35
CA GLY A 146 -3.24 -11.92 8.65
C GLY A 146 -2.28 -12.47 7.58
N ALA A 147 -1.88 -11.59 6.67
CA ALA A 147 -0.88 -11.86 5.65
C ALA A 147 0.53 -11.75 6.24
N SER A 148 1.25 -12.86 6.33
CA SER A 148 2.66 -12.86 6.74
C SER A 148 3.56 -12.24 5.66
N ILE A 149 4.47 -11.36 6.03
CA ILE A 149 5.49 -10.79 5.13
C ILE A 149 6.88 -11.09 5.68
N GLN A 150 7.84 -11.32 4.80
CA GLN A 150 9.23 -11.53 5.16
C GLN A 150 10.05 -10.33 4.71
N VAL A 151 10.69 -9.68 5.67
CA VAL A 151 11.67 -8.61 5.43
C VAL A 151 13.05 -9.22 5.62
N VAL A 152 13.86 -9.19 4.57
CA VAL A 152 15.20 -9.80 4.53
C VAL A 152 16.29 -8.72 4.59
N ASP A 153 17.53 -9.13 4.88
CA ASP A 153 18.65 -8.22 4.81
C ASP A 153 18.87 -7.72 3.37
N ARG A 154 19.21 -6.43 3.22
CA ARG A 154 19.49 -5.81 1.92
C ARG A 154 20.53 -6.61 1.10
N LYS A 155 21.54 -7.18 1.75
CA LYS A 155 22.62 -7.95 1.08
C LYS A 155 22.12 -9.22 0.38
N ASP A 156 20.96 -9.74 0.77
CA ASP A 156 20.40 -10.99 0.24
C ASP A 156 19.47 -10.73 -0.96
N VAL A 157 19.19 -9.46 -1.29
CA VAL A 157 18.37 -9.07 -2.44
C VAL A 157 19.27 -8.67 -3.63
N MET A 158 19.17 -9.42 -4.72
CA MET A 158 20.03 -9.24 -5.90
C MET A 158 19.49 -8.27 -6.95
N VAL A 159 18.23 -7.83 -6.81
CA VAL A 159 17.62 -6.85 -7.73
C VAL A 159 17.87 -5.41 -7.25
N PRO A 160 17.92 -4.42 -8.15
CA PRO A 160 17.93 -3.02 -7.76
C PRO A 160 16.66 -2.66 -6.97
N LEU A 161 16.81 -1.92 -5.88
CA LEU A 161 15.72 -1.38 -5.08
C LEU A 161 15.63 0.14 -5.24
N VAL A 162 14.61 0.73 -4.63
CA VAL A 162 14.43 2.19 -4.64
C VAL A 162 15.66 2.87 -4.03
N GLY A 163 16.28 3.77 -4.79
CA GLY A 163 17.49 4.50 -4.39
C GLY A 163 18.79 3.89 -4.94
N ASP A 164 18.77 2.65 -5.41
CA ASP A 164 19.93 2.04 -6.05
C ASP A 164 20.12 2.58 -7.48
N PRO A 165 21.36 2.63 -7.98
CA PRO A 165 21.62 2.87 -9.40
C PRO A 165 21.08 1.71 -10.24
N LEU A 166 20.37 2.03 -11.32
CA LEU A 166 19.95 1.03 -12.29
C LEU A 166 21.16 0.58 -13.13
N PRO A 167 21.44 -0.73 -13.28
CA PRO A 167 22.57 -1.19 -14.09
C PRO A 167 22.45 -0.78 -15.57
N PRO A 168 23.54 -0.27 -16.20
CA PRO A 168 23.53 0.19 -17.58
C PRO A 168 23.68 -0.98 -18.56
N VAL A 169 22.60 -1.74 -18.72
CA VAL A 169 22.51 -2.89 -19.63
C VAL A 169 22.21 -2.40 -21.06
N ASP A 170 22.84 -3.01 -22.06
CA ASP A 170 22.46 -2.78 -23.46
C ASP A 170 21.15 -3.51 -23.74
N THR A 171 20.09 -2.77 -24.08
CA THR A 171 18.81 -3.36 -24.51
C THR A 171 18.72 -3.38 -26.04
N PRO A 172 18.01 -4.34 -26.65
CA PRO A 172 17.72 -4.33 -28.08
C PRO A 172 17.06 -3.03 -28.54
N THR A 173 17.45 -2.57 -29.72
CA THR A 173 16.89 -1.38 -30.40
C THR A 173 16.49 -1.73 -31.83
N THR A 174 15.79 -0.82 -32.51
CA THR A 174 15.49 -0.96 -33.94
C THR A 174 16.75 -0.92 -34.83
N ALA A 175 17.82 -0.27 -34.37
CA ALA A 175 19.10 -0.18 -35.09
C ALA A 175 20.03 -1.38 -34.82
N ASP A 176 19.95 -1.97 -33.63
CA ASP A 176 20.67 -3.17 -33.22
C ASP A 176 19.76 -4.06 -32.37
N ALA A 177 19.20 -5.09 -33.01
CA ALA A 177 18.25 -6.00 -32.38
C ALA A 177 18.92 -6.99 -31.40
N ARG A 178 20.26 -7.11 -31.39
CA ARG A 178 21.01 -8.01 -30.50
C ARG A 178 20.45 -9.45 -30.46
N ASP A 179 20.15 -10.00 -31.64
CA ASP A 179 19.55 -11.32 -31.85
C ASP A 179 18.14 -11.53 -31.27
N VAL A 180 17.44 -10.44 -30.92
CA VAL A 180 16.04 -10.48 -30.47
C VAL A 180 15.12 -10.15 -31.65
N ASP A 181 14.32 -11.13 -32.10
CA ASP A 181 13.37 -10.95 -33.20
C ASP A 181 12.02 -11.64 -32.90
N PRO A 182 10.89 -10.91 -32.85
CA PRO A 182 10.80 -9.45 -32.92
C PRO A 182 11.21 -8.79 -31.59
N ILE A 183 11.79 -7.57 -31.65
CA ILE A 183 12.11 -6.78 -30.45
C ILE A 183 10.84 -6.29 -29.72
N CYS A 184 9.73 -6.16 -30.45
CA CYS A 184 8.43 -5.75 -29.92
C CYS A 184 7.35 -6.74 -30.37
N THR A 185 6.64 -7.31 -29.40
CA THR A 185 5.56 -8.26 -29.69
C THR A 185 4.18 -7.58 -29.83
N ARG A 186 4.10 -6.26 -29.62
CA ARG A 186 2.84 -5.49 -29.77
C ARG A 186 2.58 -5.19 -31.24
N GLU A 187 1.31 -5.16 -31.65
CA GLU A 187 0.87 -4.70 -32.97
C GLU A 187 -0.05 -3.47 -32.85
N PRO A 188 0.28 -2.32 -33.47
CA PRO A 188 1.56 -2.01 -34.11
C PRO A 188 2.70 -1.93 -33.09
N ALA A 189 3.94 -2.10 -33.56
CA ALA A 189 5.14 -1.98 -32.73
C ALA A 189 5.18 -0.64 -31.98
N CYS A 190 5.65 -0.65 -30.73
CA CYS A 190 5.73 0.56 -29.91
C CYS A 190 6.98 1.41 -30.23
N PRO A 191 6.95 2.73 -29.97
CA PRO A 191 8.07 3.63 -30.22
C PRO A 191 9.09 3.67 -29.07
N LEU A 192 9.29 2.55 -28.35
CA LEU A 192 10.14 2.50 -27.15
C LEU A 192 11.50 1.83 -27.40
N HIS A 193 11.82 1.50 -28.66
CA HIS A 193 13.03 0.76 -29.03
C HIS A 193 14.07 1.62 -29.79
N ASP A 194 14.03 2.95 -29.60
CA ASP A 194 14.91 3.89 -30.32
C ASP A 194 16.31 3.99 -29.70
N VAL A 195 16.42 3.79 -28.39
CA VAL A 195 17.68 3.92 -27.63
C VAL A 195 17.85 2.77 -26.66
N SER A 196 19.09 2.41 -26.37
CA SER A 196 19.40 1.38 -25.37
C SER A 196 19.25 1.95 -23.95
N LEU A 197 19.00 1.09 -22.95
CA LEU A 197 18.97 1.50 -21.54
C LEU A 197 20.31 2.12 -21.11
N ARG A 198 21.44 1.53 -21.52
CA ARG A 198 22.77 2.10 -21.28
C ARG A 198 22.86 3.54 -21.76
N ASP A 199 22.47 3.82 -23.00
CA ASP A 199 22.58 5.16 -23.58
C ASP A 199 21.64 6.14 -22.89
N ALA A 200 20.40 5.73 -22.64
CA ALA A 200 19.40 6.58 -22.00
C ALA A 200 19.82 7.06 -20.60
N LEU A 201 20.47 6.20 -19.82
CA LEU A 201 21.00 6.56 -18.51
C LEU A 201 22.09 7.65 -18.57
N THR A 202 22.70 7.91 -19.73
CA THR A 202 23.68 8.98 -19.94
C THR A 202 23.08 10.30 -20.42
N MET A 203 21.79 10.33 -20.80
CA MET A 203 21.15 11.49 -21.43
C MET A 203 20.75 12.61 -20.45
N GLY A 204 20.93 12.39 -19.13
CA GLY A 204 20.57 13.37 -18.10
C GLY A 204 19.06 13.59 -17.94
N LYS A 205 18.23 12.69 -18.51
CA LYS A 205 16.77 12.68 -18.36
C LYS A 205 16.33 11.52 -17.47
N PRO A 206 15.21 11.64 -16.74
CA PRO A 206 14.56 10.48 -16.15
C PRO A 206 14.28 9.41 -17.21
N VAL A 207 14.40 8.14 -16.81
CA VAL A 207 14.14 6.98 -17.67
C VAL A 207 12.92 6.22 -17.14
N ALA A 208 11.96 5.92 -18.01
CA ALA A 208 10.89 4.97 -17.75
C ALA A 208 11.18 3.71 -18.55
N TYR A 209 11.40 2.59 -17.85
CA TYR A 209 11.82 1.33 -18.46
C TYR A 209 10.78 0.22 -18.21
N LEU A 210 10.22 -0.36 -19.28
CA LEU A 210 9.24 -1.43 -19.23
C LEU A 210 9.80 -2.72 -19.84
N LEU A 211 9.85 -3.77 -19.01
CA LEU A 211 10.11 -5.14 -19.44
C LEU A 211 8.77 -5.86 -19.66
N GLY A 212 8.47 -6.27 -20.88
CA GLY A 212 7.25 -7.03 -21.15
C GLY A 212 7.17 -7.63 -22.55
N THR A 213 6.33 -8.65 -22.69
CA THR A 213 5.98 -9.29 -23.97
C THR A 213 4.47 -9.20 -24.19
N PRO A 214 3.93 -8.03 -24.60
CA PRO A 214 2.49 -7.77 -24.68
C PRO A 214 1.65 -8.88 -25.33
N ALA A 215 2.08 -9.48 -26.44
CA ALA A 215 1.30 -10.51 -27.13
C ALA A 215 1.37 -11.91 -26.49
N TYR A 216 2.31 -12.15 -25.58
CA TYR A 216 2.56 -13.49 -25.01
C TYR A 216 2.33 -13.57 -23.50
N CYS A 217 2.00 -12.45 -22.87
CA CYS A 217 1.76 -12.35 -21.45
C CYS A 217 0.44 -13.04 -21.08
N GLN A 218 0.52 -14.26 -20.56
CA GLN A 218 -0.66 -15.09 -20.24
C GLN A 218 -1.61 -14.45 -19.22
N THR A 219 -1.07 -13.63 -18.31
CA THR A 219 -1.86 -12.92 -17.29
C THR A 219 -2.58 -11.70 -17.84
N GLY A 220 -2.33 -11.31 -19.10
CA GLY A 220 -2.97 -10.18 -19.76
C GLY A 220 -2.59 -8.81 -19.18
N THR A 221 -1.58 -8.72 -18.32
CA THR A 221 -1.18 -7.48 -17.64
C THR A 221 -0.17 -6.64 -18.43
N CYS A 222 0.61 -7.28 -19.31
CA CYS A 222 1.70 -6.60 -20.02
C CYS A 222 1.19 -5.61 -21.08
N SER A 223 0.11 -5.92 -21.82
CA SER A 223 -0.43 -5.00 -22.83
C SER A 223 -1.05 -3.74 -22.20
N PRO A 224 -1.93 -3.83 -21.19
CA PRO A 224 -2.46 -2.64 -20.52
C PRO A 224 -1.37 -1.78 -19.87
N ALA A 225 -0.33 -2.40 -19.30
CA ALA A 225 0.80 -1.66 -18.74
C ALA A 225 1.55 -0.85 -19.81
N LEU A 226 1.80 -1.46 -20.98
CA LEU A 226 2.42 -0.76 -22.11
C LEU A 226 1.53 0.37 -22.62
N ASP A 227 0.23 0.14 -22.79
CA ASP A 227 -0.69 1.17 -23.27
C ASP A 227 -0.76 2.37 -22.30
N ALA A 228 -0.74 2.12 -20.98
CA ALA A 228 -0.66 3.18 -19.98
C ALA A 228 0.65 3.99 -20.08
N ILE A 229 1.79 3.31 -20.29
CA ILE A 229 3.10 3.97 -20.49
C ILE A 229 3.08 4.85 -21.75
N LEU A 230 2.46 4.38 -22.84
CA LEU A 230 2.32 5.17 -24.07
C LEU A 230 1.45 6.42 -23.87
N GLN A 231 0.35 6.32 -23.13
CA GLN A 231 -0.46 7.49 -22.78
C GLN A 231 0.30 8.51 -21.91
N VAL A 232 1.15 8.04 -20.99
CA VAL A 232 2.02 8.93 -20.20
C VAL A 232 3.05 9.60 -21.10
N ARG A 233 3.68 8.86 -22.01
CA ARG A 233 4.65 9.39 -22.99
C ARG A 233 4.04 10.52 -23.83
N GLU A 234 2.81 10.37 -24.30
CA GLU A 234 2.10 11.42 -25.04
C GLU A 234 1.91 12.70 -24.22
N LYS A 235 1.69 12.57 -22.90
CA LYS A 235 1.47 13.71 -21.99
C LYS A 235 2.77 14.40 -21.58
N VAL A 236 3.83 13.64 -21.30
CA VAL A 236 5.10 14.19 -20.76
C VAL A 236 6.13 14.49 -21.85
N GLY A 237 5.99 13.89 -23.04
CA GLY A 237 6.89 14.10 -24.17
C GLY A 237 8.36 13.86 -23.83
N ASP A 238 9.22 14.76 -24.32
CA ASP A 238 10.68 14.65 -24.22
C ASP A 238 11.27 14.86 -22.82
N ALA A 239 10.43 15.06 -21.79
CA ALA A 239 10.89 15.21 -20.41
C ALA A 239 11.41 13.88 -19.82
N VAL A 240 11.02 12.74 -20.39
CA VAL A 240 11.39 11.39 -19.94
C VAL A 240 11.80 10.56 -21.16
N THR A 241 12.87 9.77 -21.03
CA THR A 241 13.23 8.76 -22.03
C THR A 241 12.48 7.47 -21.70
N PHE A 242 11.68 6.97 -22.64
CA PHE A 242 10.91 5.73 -22.48
C PHE A 242 11.57 4.58 -23.25
N ILE A 243 11.73 3.43 -22.57
CA ILE A 243 12.34 2.20 -23.08
C ILE A 243 11.45 1.01 -22.74
#